data_AF-A0A9P0F7Y2-F1
#
_entry.id   AF-A0A9P0F7Y2-F1
#
_cell.length_a   1.000
_cell.length_b   1.000
_cell.length_c   1.000
_cell.angle_alpha   90.00
_cell.angle_beta   90.00
_cell.angle_gamma   90.00
#
_symmetry.space_group_name_H-M   'P 1'
#
loop_
_entity.id
_entity.type
_entity.pdbx_description
1 polymer ?
#
loop_
_entity_poly.entity_id
_entity_poly.type
_entity_poly.pdbx_seq_one_letter_code
_entity_poly.pdbx_strand_id
1 'polypeptide(L)'
;MKAETYRLDGNFIEPSIGVLWQTCLDLKELLRIDVGLTTCWKQSSDDTGYYRDAPLSWNLDMVIWDGSLSAREDFSIFDFSLPIQTCSYCYVTPRSSFVPESLLPFKSFSLQTWTCILTVILVLYFSLYAFHRSQWTLFGHFYDARERHAFEHASAAYYLYSFLVVGSPSQLLLGRFATGKILFLVVSFFILIIITVFQSEMTTLLSKQVRYPEIDTLEDLSRSNLYIQTTDLEASSNFLQGNPSFESLKGKLTEGHFRYRELWLDYMKDLNVNISRSLDDTPDNMSSPHDGYLSRLPKRVFDVRSNLQSMMDSDAFEMTFSNLGSKYRSTIVVEELFHKKLRGKFHLVKECVLTYPMVLQVQKNSYLSDFFIKRINAYVEMGVVSQLAQTTELSLSPLNPSDKNDDDDDDDDVAPPPKAFTIQNLQSAFIGLIIGWILSCVVFGVEMVVDISKSGRASYCWSLKFNDPPTRSEFFPSSRNIRITEFIGHSFLERLDLSEKKEEPR
;
A
#
# COMPACT_ATOMS: atom_id res chain seq x y z
N MET A 1 -0.98 -8.09 -55.44
CA MET A 1 -0.52 -8.39 -54.07
C MET A 1 -1.25 -9.63 -53.60
N LYS A 2 -0.53 -10.67 -53.19
CA LYS A 2 -1.13 -11.84 -52.51
C LYS A 2 -1.13 -11.50 -51.02
N ALA A 3 -2.30 -11.40 -50.42
CA ALA A 3 -2.45 -11.27 -48.97
C ALA A 3 -2.85 -12.64 -48.43
N GLU A 4 -2.04 -13.19 -47.53
CA GLU A 4 -2.40 -14.39 -46.80
C GLU A 4 -3.34 -14.01 -45.65
N THR A 5 -4.54 -14.59 -45.66
CA THR A 5 -5.50 -14.49 -44.55
C THR A 5 -4.98 -15.30 -43.37
N TYR A 6 -4.47 -14.63 -42.35
CA TYR A 6 -4.19 -15.27 -41.07
C TYR A 6 -5.50 -15.44 -40.30
N ARG A 7 -5.86 -16.70 -40.01
CA ARG A 7 -6.91 -17.03 -39.06
C ARG A 7 -6.30 -16.88 -37.66
N LEU A 8 -6.66 -15.82 -36.94
CA LEU A 8 -6.37 -15.72 -35.52
C LEU A 8 -7.27 -16.74 -34.81
N ASP A 9 -6.77 -17.96 -34.59
CA ASP A 9 -7.46 -19.00 -33.81
C ASP A 9 -7.42 -18.73 -32.29
N GLY A 10 -7.33 -17.45 -31.88
CA GLY A 10 -7.32 -17.01 -30.50
C GLY A 10 -8.63 -16.30 -30.13
N ASN A 11 -9.21 -16.67 -28.99
CA ASN A 11 -10.53 -16.18 -28.52
C ASN A 11 -10.56 -14.69 -28.10
N PHE A 12 -9.48 -13.93 -28.29
CA PHE A 12 -9.41 -12.52 -27.92
C PHE A 12 -9.18 -11.66 -29.16
N ILE A 13 -10.28 -11.10 -29.66
CA ILE A 13 -10.25 -10.06 -30.69
C ILE A 13 -10.86 -8.82 -30.03
N GLU A 14 -10.09 -7.74 -29.97
CA GLU A 14 -10.58 -6.45 -29.50
C GLU A 14 -11.85 -6.06 -30.30
N PRO A 15 -12.92 -5.54 -29.68
CA PRO A 15 -14.19 -5.31 -30.36
C PRO A 15 -14.06 -4.46 -31.62
N SER A 16 -13.16 -3.48 -31.60
CA SER A 16 -12.78 -2.66 -32.75
C SER A 16 -12.25 -3.50 -33.92
N ILE A 17 -11.30 -4.40 -33.66
CA ILE A 17 -10.74 -5.34 -34.64
C ILE A 17 -11.81 -6.34 -35.11
N GLY A 18 -12.72 -6.76 -34.23
CA GLY A 18 -13.81 -7.68 -34.59
C GLY A 18 -14.81 -7.06 -35.55
N VAL A 19 -15.28 -5.83 -35.25
CA VAL A 19 -16.15 -5.04 -36.14
C VAL A 19 -15.46 -4.80 -37.48
N LEU A 20 -14.17 -4.49 -37.43
CA LEU A 20 -13.36 -4.28 -38.61
C LEU A 20 -13.26 -5.52 -39.49
N TRP A 21 -12.93 -6.65 -38.88
CA TRP A 21 -12.82 -7.93 -39.55
C TRP A 21 -14.14 -8.29 -40.24
N GLN A 22 -15.26 -8.13 -39.53
CA GLN A 22 -16.59 -8.36 -40.10
C GLN A 22 -16.88 -7.40 -41.27
N THR A 23 -16.52 -6.13 -41.15
CA THR A 23 -16.66 -5.15 -42.24
C THR A 23 -15.85 -5.57 -43.47
N CYS A 24 -14.62 -6.04 -43.27
CA CYS A 24 -13.75 -6.53 -44.35
C CYS A 24 -14.32 -7.77 -45.03
N LEU A 25 -14.94 -8.68 -44.28
CA LEU A 25 -15.63 -9.86 -44.83
C LEU A 25 -16.83 -9.46 -45.69
N ASP A 26 -17.67 -8.55 -45.20
CA ASP A 26 -18.83 -8.05 -45.94
C ASP A 26 -18.41 -7.36 -47.26
N LEU A 27 -17.30 -6.62 -47.25
CA LEU A 27 -16.72 -6.01 -48.46
C LEU A 27 -16.22 -7.03 -49.46
N LYS A 28 -15.53 -8.06 -48.97
CA LYS A 28 -15.06 -9.16 -49.81
C LYS A 28 -16.23 -9.84 -50.50
N GLU A 29 -17.34 -10.05 -49.79
CA GLU A 29 -18.54 -10.65 -50.35
C GLU A 29 -19.25 -9.73 -51.36
N LEU A 30 -19.42 -8.45 -51.03
CA LEU A 30 -20.24 -7.52 -51.80
C LEU A 30 -19.52 -6.95 -53.04
N LEU A 31 -18.24 -6.62 -52.91
CA LEU A 31 -17.45 -6.03 -53.99
C LEU A 31 -16.57 -7.04 -54.72
N ARG A 32 -16.45 -8.28 -54.21
CA ARG A 32 -15.50 -9.30 -54.71
C ARG A 32 -14.06 -8.80 -54.76
N ILE A 33 -13.68 -7.95 -53.80
CA ILE A 33 -12.32 -7.43 -53.64
C ILE A 33 -11.61 -8.24 -52.56
N ASP A 34 -10.38 -8.66 -52.83
CA ASP A 34 -9.52 -9.25 -51.80
C ASP A 34 -8.99 -8.15 -50.88
N VAL A 35 -9.45 -8.16 -49.64
CA VAL A 35 -9.00 -7.23 -48.60
C VAL A 35 -7.83 -7.88 -47.86
N GLY A 36 -6.67 -7.21 -47.86
CA GLY A 36 -5.51 -7.61 -47.08
C GLY A 36 -5.42 -6.81 -45.79
N LEU A 37 -5.49 -7.48 -44.64
CA LEU A 37 -5.21 -6.84 -43.35
C LEU A 37 -3.70 -6.92 -43.10
N THR A 38 -3.02 -5.78 -43.16
CA THR A 38 -1.60 -5.69 -42.77
C THR A 38 -1.51 -4.92 -41.47
N THR A 39 -0.94 -5.54 -40.44
CA THR A 39 -0.58 -4.81 -39.22
C THR A 39 0.81 -4.22 -39.42
N CYS A 40 0.99 -2.94 -39.09
CA CYS A 40 2.28 -2.30 -39.23
C CYS A 40 2.82 -1.82 -37.87
N TRP A 41 4.03 -2.27 -37.58
CA TRP A 41 4.71 -2.02 -36.32
C TRP A 41 6.13 -1.56 -36.64
N LYS A 42 6.29 -0.34 -37.15
CA LYS A 42 7.62 0.22 -37.42
C LYS A 42 7.81 1.48 -36.59
N GLN A 43 8.64 1.35 -35.57
CA GLN A 43 9.12 2.49 -34.79
C GLN A 43 10.17 3.21 -35.65
N SER A 44 9.83 4.39 -36.13
CA SER A 44 10.81 5.30 -36.73
C SER A 44 11.72 5.80 -35.63
N SER A 45 13.03 5.73 -35.83
CA SER A 45 14.01 6.43 -34.99
C SER A 45 14.09 7.93 -35.28
N ASP A 46 13.46 8.35 -36.38
CA ASP A 46 13.50 9.72 -36.83
C ASP A 46 12.19 10.40 -36.40
N ASP A 47 12.32 11.49 -35.61
CA ASP A 47 11.27 12.37 -35.05
C ASP A 47 10.26 12.90 -36.08
N THR A 48 10.47 12.66 -37.36
CA THR A 48 9.51 13.00 -38.40
C THR A 48 8.45 11.92 -38.46
N GLY A 49 7.36 12.10 -37.71
CA GLY A 49 6.21 11.22 -37.58
C GLY A 49 5.89 10.39 -38.82
N TYR A 50 6.43 9.17 -38.87
CA TYR A 50 6.30 8.23 -40.00
C TYR A 50 4.84 7.83 -40.22
N TYR A 51 3.98 7.99 -39.21
CA TYR A 51 2.55 7.75 -39.28
C TYR A 51 1.80 8.73 -40.18
N ARG A 52 2.35 9.94 -40.37
CA ARG A 52 1.78 10.92 -41.31
C ARG A 52 2.07 10.54 -42.76
N ASP A 53 3.28 10.04 -43.01
CA ASP A 53 3.80 9.82 -44.36
C ASP A 53 3.61 8.37 -44.87
N ALA A 54 3.45 7.38 -43.99
CA ALA A 54 3.23 5.99 -44.38
C ALA A 54 1.93 5.79 -45.21
N PRO A 55 0.76 6.34 -44.82
CA PRO A 55 -0.46 6.22 -45.62
C PRO A 55 -0.29 6.83 -47.02
N LEU A 56 0.37 7.99 -47.07
CA LEU A 56 0.60 8.75 -48.31
C LEU A 56 1.64 8.07 -49.23
N SER A 57 2.66 7.42 -48.65
CA SER A 57 3.73 6.78 -49.42
C SER A 57 3.44 5.34 -49.82
N TRP A 58 2.55 4.63 -49.10
CA TRP A 58 2.29 3.21 -49.34
C TRP A 58 1.05 2.94 -50.20
N ASN A 59 0.42 3.98 -50.76
CA ASN A 59 -0.83 3.86 -51.52
C ASN A 59 -1.87 3.01 -50.76
N LEU A 60 -2.01 3.26 -49.45
CA LEU A 60 -3.02 2.58 -48.64
C LEU A 60 -4.38 3.27 -48.85
N ASP A 61 -5.32 2.58 -49.48
CA ASP A 61 -6.68 3.10 -49.72
C ASP A 61 -7.47 3.30 -48.42
N MET A 62 -7.06 2.60 -47.35
CA MET A 62 -7.64 2.67 -46.02
C MET A 62 -6.59 2.37 -44.96
N VAL A 63 -6.57 3.19 -43.91
CA VAL A 63 -5.76 2.96 -42.71
C VAL A 63 -6.70 2.93 -41.53
N ILE A 64 -6.74 1.78 -40.88
CA ILE A 64 -7.50 1.60 -39.66
C ILE A 64 -6.53 1.77 -38.51
N TRP A 65 -6.82 2.75 -37.68
CA TRP A 65 -5.94 3.17 -36.63
C TRP A 65 -6.76 3.42 -35.37
N ASP A 66 -6.29 2.88 -34.25
CA ASP A 66 -6.77 3.26 -32.92
C ASP A 66 -6.12 4.59 -32.54
N GLY A 67 -6.63 5.66 -33.14
CA GLY A 67 -6.14 7.01 -32.90
C GLY A 67 -7.06 7.74 -31.97
N SER A 68 -6.51 8.31 -30.91
CA SER A 68 -7.21 9.39 -30.24
C SER A 68 -7.38 10.55 -31.23
N LEU A 69 -8.58 11.13 -31.29
CA LEU A 69 -8.94 12.30 -32.12
C LEU A 69 -8.16 13.59 -31.78
N SER A 70 -7.07 13.50 -31.03
CA SER A 70 -6.42 14.65 -30.39
C SER A 70 -5.64 15.54 -31.36
N ALA A 71 -5.24 15.05 -32.54
CA ALA A 71 -4.58 15.89 -33.54
C ALA A 71 -5.62 16.60 -34.43
N ARG A 72 -5.82 17.90 -34.16
CA ARG A 72 -6.60 18.84 -34.99
C ARG A 72 -6.17 18.84 -36.47
N GLU A 73 -4.97 18.34 -36.78
CA GLU A 73 -4.41 18.26 -38.12
C GLU A 73 -5.01 17.11 -38.97
N ASP A 74 -5.60 16.10 -38.34
CA ASP A 74 -6.05 14.88 -39.03
C ASP A 74 -7.32 15.07 -39.86
N PHE A 75 -8.18 16.03 -39.49
CA PHE A 75 -9.44 16.33 -40.20
C PHE A 75 -9.26 16.82 -41.64
N SER A 76 -8.05 17.27 -41.98
CA SER A 76 -7.73 17.67 -43.35
C SER A 76 -7.45 16.47 -44.26
N ILE A 77 -6.97 15.35 -43.68
CA ILE A 77 -6.45 14.18 -44.40
C ILE A 77 -7.42 13.01 -44.35
N PHE A 78 -8.20 12.87 -43.27
CA PHE A 78 -9.07 11.73 -43.03
C PHE A 78 -10.54 12.13 -42.83
N ASP A 79 -11.43 11.24 -43.27
CA ASP A 79 -12.84 11.19 -42.91
C ASP A 79 -13.02 10.20 -41.74
N PHE A 80 -13.97 10.46 -40.85
CA PHE A 80 -14.16 9.67 -39.61
C PHE A 80 -15.53 8.98 -39.59
N SER A 81 -15.57 7.76 -39.04
CA SER A 81 -16.83 7.04 -38.77
C SER A 81 -17.55 7.59 -37.53
N LEU A 82 -18.77 7.09 -37.26
CA LEU A 82 -19.34 7.21 -35.92
C LEU A 82 -18.44 6.53 -34.88
N PRO A 83 -18.47 7.02 -33.63
CA PRO A 83 -17.71 6.41 -32.54
C PRO A 83 -18.17 4.97 -32.32
N ILE A 84 -17.23 4.03 -32.39
CA ILE A 84 -17.49 2.60 -32.16
C ILE A 84 -17.52 2.33 -30.65
N GLN A 85 -16.53 2.85 -29.94
CA GLN A 85 -16.44 2.76 -28.49
C GLN A 85 -15.93 4.06 -27.89
N THR A 86 -16.03 4.21 -26.58
CA THR A 86 -15.27 5.24 -25.87
C THR A 86 -14.07 4.59 -25.20
N CYS A 87 -12.92 5.21 -25.31
CA CYS A 87 -11.71 4.86 -24.60
C CYS A 87 -11.45 5.92 -23.53
N SER A 88 -10.88 5.52 -22.40
CA SER A 88 -10.37 6.42 -21.38
C SER A 88 -8.86 6.27 -21.29
N TYR A 89 -8.19 7.40 -21.26
CA TYR A 89 -6.77 7.52 -21.03
C TYR A 89 -6.55 7.73 -19.54
N CYS A 90 -6.01 6.72 -18.87
CA CYS A 90 -5.89 6.67 -17.41
C CYS A 90 -4.47 6.27 -17.01
N TYR A 91 -4.17 6.40 -15.72
CA TYR A 91 -2.91 5.93 -15.17
C TYR A 91 -3.12 4.68 -14.32
N VAL A 92 -2.17 3.76 -14.39
CA VAL A 92 -2.08 2.61 -13.50
C VAL A 92 -0.94 2.87 -12.54
N THR A 93 -1.20 2.79 -11.25
CA THR A 93 -0.21 3.02 -10.20
C THR A 93 0.03 1.76 -9.39
N PRO A 94 1.24 1.56 -8.83
CA PRO A 94 1.44 0.50 -7.87
C PRO A 94 0.52 0.72 -6.67
N ARG A 95 -0.13 -0.35 -6.21
CA ARG A 95 -0.91 -0.39 -4.97
C ARG A 95 0.02 -0.01 -3.83
N SER A 96 -0.52 0.74 -2.89
CA SER A 96 0.26 1.24 -1.77
C SER A 96 0.79 0.07 -0.93
N SER A 97 1.99 0.25 -0.37
CA SER A 97 2.57 -0.77 0.50
C SER A 97 1.75 -0.96 1.77
N PHE A 98 1.89 -2.12 2.39
CA PHE A 98 1.30 -2.36 3.69
C PHE A 98 2.00 -1.53 4.75
N VAL A 99 1.22 -1.01 5.71
CA VAL A 99 1.79 -0.36 6.89
C VAL A 99 2.60 -1.40 7.66
N PRO A 100 3.87 -1.12 8.00
CA PRO A 100 4.67 -2.07 8.75
C PRO A 100 4.00 -2.35 10.09
N GLU A 101 4.01 -3.62 10.49
CA GLU A 101 3.29 -4.11 11.68
C GLU A 101 3.75 -3.39 12.96
N SER A 102 4.99 -2.90 12.99
CA SER A 102 5.54 -2.13 14.12
C SER A 102 4.87 -0.77 14.33
N LEU A 103 4.26 -0.19 13.30
CA LEU A 103 3.57 1.10 13.39
C LEU A 103 2.07 0.96 13.69
N LEU A 104 1.51 -0.25 13.66
CA LEU A 104 0.08 -0.48 13.91
C LEU A 104 -0.40 0.05 15.26
N PRO A 105 0.33 -0.11 16.39
CA PRO A 105 -0.10 0.43 17.68
C PRO A 105 -0.27 1.94 17.70
N PHE A 106 0.54 2.66 16.93
CA PHE A 106 0.46 4.10 16.83
C PHE A 106 -0.66 4.55 15.89
N LYS A 107 -1.01 3.70 14.91
CA LYS A 107 -2.11 3.93 13.96
C LYS A 107 -3.50 3.68 14.57
N SER A 108 -3.59 2.98 15.71
CA SER A 108 -4.86 2.76 16.44
C SER A 108 -5.62 4.04 16.76
N PHE A 109 -4.91 5.15 16.95
CA PHE A 109 -5.51 6.44 17.18
C PHE A 109 -4.91 7.50 16.28
N SER A 110 -5.73 8.47 15.89
CA SER A 110 -5.23 9.67 15.22
C SER A 110 -4.24 10.41 16.14
N LEU A 111 -3.31 11.17 15.56
CA LEU A 111 -2.39 11.99 16.34
C LEU A 111 -3.15 12.94 17.29
N GLN A 112 -4.28 13.49 16.83
CA GLN A 112 -5.15 14.35 17.64
C GLN A 112 -5.69 13.59 18.86
N THR A 113 -6.17 12.36 18.67
CA THR A 113 -6.66 11.50 19.75
C THR A 113 -5.54 11.18 20.76
N TRP A 114 -4.33 10.86 20.30
CA TRP A 114 -3.17 10.66 21.18
C TRP A 114 -2.85 11.90 22.02
N THR A 115 -2.87 13.09 21.40
CA THR A 115 -2.66 14.34 22.13
C THR A 115 -3.76 14.57 23.17
N CYS A 116 -5.03 14.30 22.84
CA CYS A 116 -6.13 14.37 23.80
C CYS A 116 -5.93 13.40 24.97
N ILE A 117 -5.61 12.12 24.70
CA ILE A 117 -5.33 11.13 25.76
C ILE A 117 -4.20 11.61 26.67
N LEU A 118 -3.10 12.11 26.10
CA LEU A 118 -1.97 12.63 26.87
C LEU A 118 -2.36 13.85 27.72
N THR A 119 -3.14 14.78 27.16
CA THR A 119 -3.64 15.93 27.94
C THR A 119 -4.54 15.50 29.09
N VAL A 120 -5.41 14.51 28.90
CA VAL A 120 -6.26 14.03 30.00
C VAL A 120 -5.44 13.29 31.05
N ILE A 121 -4.48 12.45 30.66
CA ILE A 121 -3.55 11.80 31.59
C ILE A 121 -2.81 12.85 32.44
N LEU A 122 -2.35 13.95 31.83
CA LEU A 122 -1.72 15.04 32.56
C LEU A 122 -2.69 15.73 33.53
N VAL A 123 -3.92 16.04 33.10
CA VAL A 123 -4.95 16.62 33.98
C VAL A 123 -5.26 15.69 35.14
N LEU A 124 -5.39 14.39 34.89
CA LEU A 124 -5.60 13.38 35.93
C LEU A 124 -4.42 13.30 36.89
N TYR A 125 -3.19 13.30 36.38
CA TYR A 125 -1.97 13.37 37.19
C TYR A 125 -1.97 14.58 38.11
N PHE A 126 -2.21 15.78 37.57
CA PHE A 126 -2.25 17.01 38.36
C PHE A 126 -3.39 17.00 39.38
N SER A 127 -4.56 16.47 39.03
CA SER A 127 -5.70 16.35 39.93
C SER A 127 -5.40 15.39 41.10
N LEU A 128 -4.76 14.25 40.82
CA LEU A 128 -4.33 13.27 41.83
C LEU A 128 -3.23 13.86 42.70
N TYR A 129 -2.27 14.58 42.11
CA TYR A 129 -1.22 15.27 42.85
C TYR A 129 -1.79 16.34 43.78
N ALA A 130 -2.70 17.18 43.29
CA ALA A 130 -3.37 18.21 44.09
C ALA A 130 -4.22 17.60 45.21
N PHE A 131 -4.96 16.53 44.91
CA PHE A 131 -5.73 15.77 45.91
C PHE A 131 -4.81 15.19 46.98
N HIS A 132 -3.73 14.53 46.58
CA HIS A 132 -2.75 13.94 47.49
C HIS A 132 -2.09 15.00 48.37
N ARG A 133 -1.68 16.13 47.77
CA ARG A 133 -1.10 17.26 48.48
C ARG A 133 -2.09 17.86 49.48
N SER A 134 -3.34 18.06 49.07
CA SER A 134 -4.41 18.57 49.93
C SER A 134 -4.72 17.65 51.10
N GLN A 135 -4.79 16.33 50.86
CA GLN A 135 -5.03 15.32 51.89
C GLN A 135 -3.90 15.31 52.92
N TRP A 136 -2.65 15.35 52.45
CA TRP A 136 -1.48 15.44 53.32
C TRP A 136 -1.53 16.68 54.22
N THR A 137 -1.79 17.85 53.65
CA THR A 137 -1.76 19.12 54.40
C THR A 137 -2.90 19.25 55.41
N LEU A 138 -4.10 18.79 55.07
CA LEU A 138 -5.29 19.00 55.91
C LEU A 138 -5.53 17.86 56.88
N PHE A 139 -5.31 16.62 56.43
CA PHE A 139 -5.71 15.42 57.18
C PHE A 139 -4.51 14.59 57.65
N GLY A 140 -3.27 15.03 57.43
CA GLY A 140 -2.06 14.31 57.83
C GLY A 140 -2.04 13.89 59.30
N HIS A 141 -2.70 14.65 60.19
CA HIS A 141 -2.80 14.31 61.61
C HIS A 141 -3.72 13.12 61.94
N PHE A 142 -4.67 12.78 61.06
CA PHE A 142 -5.59 11.65 61.25
C PHE A 142 -5.00 10.29 60.82
N TYR A 143 -3.94 10.31 60.03
CA TYR A 143 -3.28 9.10 59.54
C TYR A 143 -2.25 8.60 60.55
N ASP A 144 -2.16 7.27 60.68
CA ASP A 144 -1.12 6.64 61.49
C ASP A 144 0.28 6.86 60.85
N ALA A 145 1.34 6.79 61.63
CA ALA A 145 2.71 7.03 61.14
C ALA A 145 3.08 6.10 59.97
N ARG A 146 2.59 4.85 60.01
CA ARG A 146 2.76 3.86 58.93
C ARG A 146 2.04 4.26 57.64
N GLU A 147 0.82 4.80 57.75
CA GLU A 147 0.03 5.24 56.60
C GLU A 147 0.61 6.50 55.99
N ARG A 148 1.10 7.44 56.81
CA ARG A 148 1.81 8.63 56.34
C ARG A 148 3.05 8.28 55.52
N HIS A 149 3.86 7.33 55.98
CA HIS A 149 5.01 6.86 55.21
C HIS A 149 4.60 6.26 53.86
N ALA A 150 3.48 5.52 53.79
CA ALA A 150 2.99 5.00 52.52
C ALA A 150 2.58 6.11 51.55
N PHE A 151 1.95 7.20 52.03
CA PHE A 151 1.62 8.36 51.21
C PHE A 151 2.85 9.18 50.80
N GLU A 152 3.84 9.33 51.68
CA GLU A 152 5.04 10.14 51.41
C GLU A 152 5.91 9.53 50.30
N HIS A 153 5.92 8.20 50.18
CA HIS A 153 6.69 7.50 49.15
C HIS A 153 5.90 7.14 47.88
N ALA A 154 4.57 7.17 47.94
CA ALA A 154 3.76 6.86 46.78
C ALA A 154 3.58 8.09 45.88
N SER A 155 4.38 8.14 44.82
CA SER A 155 4.23 9.20 43.81
C SER A 155 2.87 9.07 43.11
N ALA A 156 2.17 10.20 42.91
CA ALA A 156 0.96 10.25 42.09
C ALA A 156 1.18 9.66 40.68
N ALA A 157 2.41 9.75 40.18
CA ALA A 157 2.84 9.14 38.92
C ALA A 157 2.79 7.60 38.98
N TYR A 158 3.31 6.99 40.05
CA TYR A 158 3.26 5.53 40.23
C TYR A 158 1.82 5.02 40.30
N TYR A 159 0.93 5.75 40.97
CA TYR A 159 -0.48 5.41 40.98
C TYR A 159 -1.06 5.43 39.58
N LEU A 160 -0.96 6.56 38.87
CA LEU A 160 -1.50 6.69 37.53
C LEU A 160 -0.93 5.62 36.58
N TYR A 161 0.36 5.31 36.68
CA TYR A 161 1.01 4.22 35.96
C TYR A 161 0.40 2.86 36.30
N SER A 162 0.24 2.54 37.59
CA SER A 162 -0.36 1.27 38.05
C SER A 162 -1.77 1.08 37.50
N PHE A 163 -2.58 2.15 37.45
CA PHE A 163 -3.93 2.07 36.86
C PHE A 163 -3.89 1.89 35.35
N LEU A 164 -3.10 2.69 34.64
CA LEU A 164 -3.06 2.67 33.17
C LEU A 164 -2.47 1.37 32.61
N VAL A 165 -1.40 0.86 33.24
CA VAL A 165 -0.60 -0.24 32.69
C VAL A 165 -0.94 -1.59 33.31
N VAL A 166 -1.08 -1.65 34.64
CA VAL A 166 -1.32 -2.92 35.35
C VAL A 166 -2.82 -3.22 35.44
N GLY A 167 -3.68 -2.20 35.30
CA GLY A 167 -5.11 -2.32 35.56
C GLY A 167 -5.43 -2.63 37.02
N SER A 168 -4.43 -2.64 37.90
CA SER A 168 -4.60 -2.91 39.32
C SER A 168 -4.67 -1.59 40.09
N PRO A 169 -5.85 -1.23 40.64
CA PRO A 169 -5.94 -0.07 41.51
C PRO A 169 -5.06 -0.26 42.74
N SER A 170 -4.20 0.70 43.03
CA SER A 170 -3.51 0.73 44.30
C SER A 170 -4.53 0.88 45.44
N GLN A 171 -4.47 -0.01 46.43
CA GLN A 171 -5.40 -0.02 47.56
C GLN A 171 -5.40 1.30 48.36
N LEU A 172 -4.33 2.10 48.25
CA LEU A 172 -4.14 3.37 48.94
C LEU A 172 -5.10 4.49 48.48
N LEU A 173 -5.64 4.41 47.26
CA LEU A 173 -6.61 5.39 46.73
C LEU A 173 -8.05 5.12 47.21
N LEU A 174 -8.33 3.94 47.76
CA LEU A 174 -9.60 3.61 48.44
C LEU A 174 -9.67 4.22 49.85
N GLY A 175 -9.22 5.47 49.97
CA GLY A 175 -9.12 6.19 51.23
C GLY A 175 -10.43 6.27 52.00
N ARG A 176 -10.32 6.62 53.28
CA ARG A 176 -11.44 6.75 54.23
C ARG A 176 -12.48 7.79 53.79
N PHE A 177 -12.07 8.79 53.00
CA PHE A 177 -12.90 9.91 52.57
C PHE A 177 -13.69 9.61 51.28
N ALA A 178 -14.95 10.06 51.24
CA ALA A 178 -15.83 9.89 50.08
C ALA A 178 -15.29 10.57 48.81
N THR A 179 -14.61 11.72 48.94
CA THR A 179 -14.04 12.45 47.80
C THR A 179 -12.96 11.65 47.06
N GLY A 180 -12.09 10.94 47.79
CA GLY A 180 -11.09 10.05 47.19
C GLY A 180 -11.73 8.88 46.45
N LYS A 181 -12.81 8.31 47.00
CA LYS A 181 -13.57 7.21 46.35
C LYS A 181 -14.23 7.67 45.06
N ILE A 182 -14.79 8.88 45.02
CA ILE A 182 -15.39 9.47 43.82
C ILE A 182 -14.30 9.71 42.76
N LEU A 183 -13.18 10.34 43.15
CA LEU A 183 -12.06 10.59 42.23
C LEU A 183 -11.51 9.28 41.66
N PHE A 184 -11.31 8.27 42.52
CA PHE A 184 -10.92 6.93 42.14
C PHE A 184 -11.87 6.31 41.11
N LEU A 185 -13.18 6.40 41.35
CA LEU A 185 -14.19 5.83 40.45
C LEU A 185 -14.14 6.51 39.09
N VAL A 186 -14.10 7.85 39.05
CA VAL A 186 -14.03 8.62 37.81
C VAL A 186 -12.76 8.31 37.03
N VAL A 187 -11.59 8.29 37.70
CA VAL A 187 -10.30 7.95 37.08
C VAL A 187 -10.32 6.53 36.54
N SER A 188 -10.80 5.56 37.33
CA SER A 188 -10.86 4.15 36.93
C SER A 188 -11.77 3.96 35.72
N PHE A 189 -12.96 4.59 35.74
CA PHE A 189 -13.91 4.50 34.64
C PHE A 189 -13.33 5.08 33.34
N PHE A 190 -12.67 6.24 33.43
CA PHE A 190 -12.02 6.86 32.28
C PHE A 190 -10.89 5.99 31.71
N ILE A 191 -10.03 5.44 32.57
CA ILE A 191 -8.94 4.55 32.16
C ILE A 191 -9.49 3.27 31.53
N LEU A 192 -10.54 2.68 32.10
CA LEU A 192 -11.20 1.51 31.53
C LEU A 192 -11.73 1.80 30.13
N ILE A 193 -12.36 2.96 29.90
CA ILE A 193 -12.84 3.35 28.55
C ILE A 193 -11.67 3.46 27.57
N ILE A 194 -10.57 4.11 27.95
CA ILE A 194 -9.41 4.22 27.05
C ILE A 194 -8.85 2.84 26.70
N ILE A 195 -8.68 1.98 27.70
CA ILE A 195 -8.12 0.63 27.49
C ILE A 195 -9.05 -0.20 26.61
N THR A 196 -10.36 -0.20 26.85
CA THR A 196 -11.30 -1.01 26.05
C THR A 196 -11.40 -0.52 24.61
N VAL A 197 -11.43 0.80 24.38
CA VAL A 197 -11.43 1.36 23.02
C VAL A 197 -10.10 1.04 22.32
N PHE A 198 -8.97 1.21 23.00
CA PHE A 198 -7.66 0.89 22.42
C PHE A 198 -7.54 -0.60 22.07
N GLN A 199 -7.96 -1.50 22.96
CA GLN A 199 -7.95 -2.94 22.71
C GLN A 199 -8.87 -3.33 21.55
N SER A 200 -10.05 -2.72 21.45
CA SER A 200 -10.99 -2.97 20.35
C SER A 200 -10.38 -2.56 19.00
N GLU A 201 -9.88 -1.32 18.88
CA GLU A 201 -9.26 -0.82 17.65
C GLU A 201 -8.00 -1.59 17.29
N MET A 202 -7.15 -1.90 18.27
CA MET A 202 -5.97 -2.72 18.07
C MET A 202 -6.33 -4.10 17.51
N THR A 203 -7.35 -4.75 18.06
CA THR A 203 -7.78 -6.08 17.59
C THR A 203 -8.24 -6.02 16.13
N THR A 204 -9.03 -5.01 15.76
CA THR A 204 -9.47 -4.78 14.38
C THR A 204 -8.28 -4.54 13.44
N LEU A 205 -7.33 -3.69 13.85
CA LEU A 205 -6.12 -3.39 13.06
C LEU A 205 -5.15 -4.57 12.94
N LEU A 206 -5.11 -5.46 13.93
CA LEU A 206 -4.31 -6.67 13.87
C LEU A 206 -4.96 -7.75 13.01
N SER A 207 -6.30 -7.78 12.94
CA SER A 207 -7.03 -8.72 12.08
C SER A 207 -7.03 -8.33 10.61
N LYS A 208 -7.04 -7.01 10.30
CA LYS A 208 -7.10 -6.50 8.92
C LYS A 208 -5.76 -5.91 8.52
N GLN A 209 -5.20 -6.37 7.40
CA GLN A 209 -4.01 -5.73 6.85
C GLN A 209 -4.34 -4.31 6.39
N VAL A 210 -3.65 -3.33 6.97
CA VAL A 210 -3.87 -1.92 6.65
C VAL A 210 -2.81 -1.47 5.66
N ARG A 211 -3.27 -0.90 4.54
CA ARG A 211 -2.41 -0.26 3.56
C ARG A 211 -2.26 1.24 3.83
N TYR A 212 -1.24 1.84 3.22
CA TYR A 212 -1.22 3.30 3.06
C TYR A 212 -2.37 3.74 2.15
N PRO A 213 -2.81 5.01 2.20
CA PRO A 213 -3.80 5.49 1.23
C PRO A 213 -3.31 5.22 -0.21
N GLU A 214 -4.19 4.69 -1.05
CA GLU A 214 -3.91 4.43 -2.46
C GLU A 214 -3.96 5.75 -3.26
N ILE A 215 -3.26 5.80 -4.40
CA ILE A 215 -3.25 6.96 -5.29
C ILE A 215 -4.47 6.85 -6.19
N ASP A 216 -5.57 7.47 -5.78
CA ASP A 216 -6.86 7.35 -6.47
C ASP A 216 -7.17 8.54 -7.39
N THR A 217 -6.50 9.68 -7.17
CA THR A 217 -6.75 10.92 -7.93
C THR A 217 -5.53 11.33 -8.75
N LEU A 218 -5.75 12.11 -9.80
CA LEU A 218 -4.67 12.68 -10.61
C LEU A 218 -3.85 13.70 -9.78
N GLU A 219 -4.49 14.36 -8.82
CA GLU A 219 -3.81 15.26 -7.89
C GLU A 219 -2.85 14.49 -6.97
N ASP A 220 -3.27 13.35 -6.41
CA ASP A 220 -2.41 12.49 -5.60
C ASP A 220 -1.23 11.96 -6.43
N LEU A 221 -1.49 11.56 -7.68
CA LEU A 221 -0.42 11.15 -8.60
C LEU A 221 0.56 12.29 -8.86
N SER A 222 0.06 13.52 -9.05
CA SER A 222 0.89 14.72 -9.24
C SER A 222 1.71 15.09 -8.00
N ARG A 223 1.24 14.77 -6.79
CA ARG A 223 1.97 15.01 -5.53
C ARG A 223 2.90 13.87 -5.13
N SER A 224 2.68 12.67 -5.68
CA SER A 224 3.51 11.49 -5.42
C SER A 224 4.94 11.65 -5.95
N ASN A 225 5.86 10.76 -5.60
CA ASN A 225 7.21 10.75 -6.18
C ASN A 225 7.34 9.72 -7.32
N LEU A 226 6.23 9.25 -7.89
CA LEU A 226 6.24 8.25 -8.95
C LEU A 226 6.53 8.92 -10.30
N TYR A 227 7.39 8.31 -11.10
CA TYR A 227 7.49 8.66 -12.52
C TYR A 227 6.37 7.98 -13.31
N ILE A 228 6.02 8.54 -14.45
CA ILE A 228 4.97 8.01 -15.33
C ILE A 228 5.65 7.49 -16.58
N GLN A 229 5.69 6.17 -16.72
CA GLN A 229 6.21 5.51 -17.90
C GLN A 229 5.19 5.62 -19.03
N THR A 230 5.64 6.19 -20.14
CA THR A 230 4.84 6.31 -21.37
C THR A 230 5.55 5.68 -22.56
N THR A 231 4.75 5.23 -23.54
CA THR A 231 5.27 4.67 -24.79
C THR A 231 5.71 5.74 -25.79
N ASP A 232 5.14 6.94 -25.70
CA ASP A 232 5.44 8.08 -26.57
C ASP A 232 5.49 9.36 -25.73
N LEU A 233 6.70 9.74 -25.34
CA LEU A 233 6.93 10.89 -24.48
C LEU A 233 6.48 12.21 -25.12
N GLU A 234 6.68 12.37 -26.42
CA GLU A 234 6.34 13.60 -27.13
C GLU A 234 4.82 13.72 -27.27
N ALA A 235 4.13 12.66 -27.72
CA ALA A 235 2.68 12.67 -27.84
C ALA A 235 2.00 12.92 -26.50
N SER A 236 2.42 12.21 -25.44
CA SER A 236 1.88 12.41 -24.09
C SER A 236 2.22 13.79 -23.55
N SER A 237 3.44 14.29 -23.77
CA SER A 237 3.80 15.64 -23.33
C SER A 237 3.01 16.74 -24.05
N ASN A 238 2.76 16.59 -25.35
CA ASN A 238 1.99 17.54 -26.14
C ASN A 238 0.51 17.50 -25.76
N PHE A 239 -0.01 16.31 -25.46
CA PHE A 239 -1.35 16.12 -24.96
C PHE A 239 -1.57 16.83 -23.61
N LEU A 240 -0.64 16.67 -22.66
CA LEU A 240 -0.76 17.31 -21.34
C LEU A 240 -0.57 18.84 -21.38
N GLN A 241 0.10 19.40 -22.39
CA GLN A 241 0.27 20.85 -22.53
C GLN A 241 -1.04 21.61 -22.73
N GLY A 242 -2.08 20.95 -23.22
CA GLY A 242 -3.38 21.59 -23.46
C GLY A 242 -4.15 21.97 -22.20
N ASN A 243 -3.77 21.44 -21.03
CA ASN A 243 -4.54 21.61 -19.79
C ASN A 243 -3.63 21.98 -18.60
N PRO A 244 -3.79 23.17 -17.99
CA PRO A 244 -2.92 23.62 -16.89
C PRO A 244 -2.97 22.70 -15.66
N SER A 245 -4.08 21.97 -15.46
CA SER A 245 -4.22 21.02 -14.35
C SER A 245 -3.26 19.82 -14.44
N PHE A 246 -2.71 19.54 -15.62
CA PHE A 246 -1.81 18.40 -15.85
C PHE A 246 -0.35 18.79 -16.11
N GLU A 247 -0.02 20.08 -16.02
CA GLU A 247 1.35 20.57 -16.24
C GLU A 247 2.35 19.94 -15.24
N SER A 248 1.90 19.68 -14.01
CA SER A 248 2.69 18.98 -12.98
C SER A 248 3.00 17.52 -13.34
N LEU A 249 2.12 16.85 -14.09
CA LEU A 249 2.31 15.47 -14.54
C LEU A 249 3.31 15.40 -15.70
N LYS A 250 3.36 16.43 -16.56
CA LYS A 250 4.33 16.50 -17.67
C LYS A 250 5.77 16.37 -17.18
N GLY A 251 6.12 16.99 -16.05
CA GLY A 251 7.46 16.89 -15.46
C GLY A 251 7.83 15.49 -14.93
N LYS A 252 6.86 14.58 -14.85
CA LYS A 252 7.03 13.20 -14.37
C LYS A 252 7.02 12.16 -15.48
N LEU A 253 6.65 12.56 -16.70
CA LEU A 253 6.69 11.66 -17.83
C LEU A 253 8.13 11.23 -18.10
N THR A 254 8.33 9.93 -18.17
CA THR A 254 9.60 9.32 -18.56
C THR A 254 9.34 8.40 -19.73
N GLU A 255 10.21 8.45 -20.73
CA GLU A 255 10.13 7.52 -21.85
C GLU A 255 10.39 6.11 -21.32
N GLY A 256 9.34 5.31 -21.30
CA GLY A 256 9.40 3.93 -20.86
C GLY A 256 9.89 3.07 -22.01
N HIS A 257 11.04 2.42 -21.84
CA HIS A 257 11.36 1.22 -22.62
C HIS A 257 10.46 0.03 -22.28
N PHE A 258 9.47 0.23 -21.40
CA PHE A 258 8.40 -0.71 -21.12
C PHE A 258 7.55 -0.92 -22.38
N ARG A 259 8.09 -1.71 -23.30
CA ARG A 259 7.33 -2.21 -24.44
C ARG A 259 6.37 -3.21 -23.87
N TYR A 260 5.12 -2.80 -23.74
CA TYR A 260 3.96 -3.67 -23.53
C TYR A 260 4.06 -4.97 -24.33
N ARG A 261 4.64 -4.86 -25.53
CA ARG A 261 5.00 -5.96 -26.43
C ARG A 261 5.82 -7.08 -25.77
N GLU A 262 6.85 -6.81 -24.97
CA GLU A 262 7.68 -7.89 -24.41
C GLU A 262 6.89 -8.68 -23.36
N LEU A 263 6.12 -7.99 -22.52
CA LEU A 263 5.24 -8.61 -21.54
C LEU A 263 4.09 -9.38 -22.21
N TRP A 264 3.51 -8.81 -23.28
CA TRP A 264 2.48 -9.45 -24.09
C TRP A 264 3.02 -10.66 -24.85
N LEU A 265 4.24 -10.59 -25.39
CA LEU A 265 4.88 -11.73 -26.06
C LEU A 265 5.23 -12.84 -25.09
N ASP A 266 5.75 -12.52 -23.90
CA ASP A 266 5.99 -13.50 -22.84
C ASP A 266 4.66 -14.13 -22.38
N TYR A 267 3.59 -13.34 -22.24
CA TYR A 267 2.25 -13.83 -21.90
C TYR A 267 1.67 -14.76 -23.00
N MET A 268 1.76 -14.36 -24.26
CA MET A 268 1.30 -15.18 -25.39
C MET A 268 2.09 -16.48 -25.50
N LYS A 269 3.37 -16.46 -25.14
CA LYS A 269 4.22 -17.66 -25.04
C LYS A 269 3.76 -18.57 -23.91
N ASP A 270 3.41 -18.03 -22.75
CA ASP A 270 2.91 -18.78 -21.59
C ASP A 270 1.50 -19.37 -21.83
N LEU A 271 0.69 -18.76 -22.70
CA LEU A 271 -0.62 -19.27 -23.09
C LEU A 271 -0.57 -20.49 -24.03
N ASN A 272 0.63 -20.98 -24.39
CA ASN A 272 0.77 -22.09 -25.35
C ASN A 272 0.04 -21.84 -26.68
N VAL A 273 -0.24 -20.58 -27.02
CA VAL A 273 -0.68 -20.23 -28.36
C VAL A 273 0.51 -20.54 -29.24
N ASN A 274 0.47 -21.68 -29.91
CA ASN A 274 1.36 -22.02 -31.00
C ASN A 274 1.11 -21.01 -32.11
N ILE A 275 1.65 -19.80 -31.95
CA ILE A 275 1.97 -18.94 -33.08
C ILE A 275 3.09 -19.70 -33.76
N SER A 276 2.73 -20.66 -34.59
CA SER A 276 3.64 -21.28 -35.54
C SER A 276 4.24 -20.12 -36.31
N ARG A 277 5.50 -19.79 -35.98
CA ARG A 277 6.36 -19.03 -36.87
C ARG A 277 6.56 -19.89 -38.10
N SER A 278 5.58 -19.86 -38.99
CA SER A 278 5.81 -19.99 -40.42
C SER A 278 6.55 -18.72 -40.84
N LEU A 279 7.79 -18.57 -40.37
CA LEU A 279 8.77 -17.76 -41.07
C LEU A 279 9.10 -18.59 -42.30
N ASP A 280 8.42 -18.24 -43.39
CA ASP A 280 8.67 -18.63 -44.77
C ASP A 280 9.72 -19.73 -45.00
N ASP A 281 9.21 -20.86 -45.49
CA ASP A 281 9.86 -21.63 -46.56
C ASP A 281 10.03 -20.75 -47.81
N THR A 282 10.80 -19.67 -47.71
CA THR A 282 11.45 -19.10 -48.89
C THR A 282 12.59 -20.05 -49.25
N PRO A 283 12.62 -20.60 -50.47
CA PRO A 283 13.63 -21.58 -50.85
C PRO A 283 15.03 -21.01 -50.64
N ASP A 284 15.79 -21.74 -49.80
CA ASP A 284 17.21 -21.64 -49.52
C ASP A 284 18.02 -21.14 -50.73
N ASN A 285 18.29 -19.83 -50.83
CA ASN A 285 19.38 -19.32 -51.67
C ASN A 285 19.80 -17.86 -51.43
N MET A 286 19.52 -17.30 -50.26
CA MET A 286 20.21 -16.08 -49.82
C MET A 286 20.69 -16.26 -48.39
N SER A 287 21.98 -16.56 -48.27
CA SER A 287 22.78 -16.48 -47.06
C SER A 287 22.78 -15.04 -46.52
N SER A 288 21.72 -14.66 -45.82
CA SER A 288 21.68 -13.45 -45.00
C SER A 288 22.42 -13.73 -43.69
N PRO A 289 23.48 -12.98 -43.35
CA PRO A 289 24.35 -13.25 -42.19
C PRO A 289 23.72 -12.91 -40.82
N HIS A 290 22.38 -12.87 -40.70
CA HIS A 290 21.68 -12.39 -39.51
C HIS A 290 21.12 -13.46 -38.55
N ASP A 291 21.10 -14.74 -38.93
CA ASP A 291 20.56 -15.81 -38.07
C ASP A 291 21.45 -16.20 -36.87
N GLY A 292 22.65 -15.62 -36.77
CA GLY A 292 23.54 -15.80 -35.61
C GLY A 292 23.28 -14.88 -34.40
N TYR A 293 22.32 -13.94 -34.50
CA TYR A 293 22.15 -12.90 -33.48
C TYR A 293 21.21 -13.27 -32.33
N LEU A 294 20.17 -14.07 -32.58
CA LEU A 294 19.20 -14.41 -31.53
C LEU A 294 19.72 -15.47 -30.55
N SER A 295 20.58 -16.38 -31.00
CA SER A 295 21.25 -17.37 -30.13
C SER A 295 22.44 -16.81 -29.33
N ARG A 296 22.82 -15.55 -29.60
CA ARG A 296 23.87 -14.81 -28.88
C ARG A 296 23.34 -13.60 -28.09
N LEU A 297 22.03 -13.54 -27.83
CA LEU A 297 21.51 -12.57 -26.87
C LEU A 297 22.17 -12.83 -25.49
N PRO A 298 23.10 -11.97 -25.05
CA PRO A 298 23.92 -12.23 -23.87
C PRO A 298 23.08 -12.11 -22.60
N LYS A 299 23.67 -12.49 -21.46
CA LYS A 299 23.18 -12.27 -20.07
C LYS A 299 22.51 -10.90 -19.79
N ARG A 300 22.63 -9.89 -20.66
CA ARG A 300 21.89 -8.62 -20.63
C ARG A 300 20.37 -8.77 -20.58
N VAL A 301 19.79 -9.85 -21.12
CA VAL A 301 18.33 -10.07 -21.01
C VAL A 301 17.88 -10.32 -19.55
N PHE A 302 18.76 -10.85 -18.70
CA PHE A 302 18.46 -11.00 -17.26
C PHE A 302 18.52 -9.66 -16.51
N ASP A 303 19.42 -8.75 -16.88
CA ASP A 303 19.48 -7.40 -16.28
C ASP A 303 18.27 -6.54 -16.67
N VAL A 304 17.72 -6.73 -17.86
CA VAL A 304 16.46 -6.06 -18.27
C VAL A 304 15.31 -6.48 -17.36
N ARG A 305 15.25 -7.75 -16.94
CA ARG A 305 14.16 -8.25 -16.09
C ARG A 305 14.18 -7.67 -14.67
N SER A 306 15.36 -7.50 -14.05
CA SER A 306 15.45 -6.87 -12.73
C SER A 306 15.13 -5.37 -12.79
N ASN A 307 15.56 -4.68 -13.84
CA ASN A 307 15.21 -3.28 -14.04
C ASN A 307 13.71 -3.11 -14.31
N LEU A 308 13.12 -4.01 -15.11
CA LEU A 308 11.68 -4.03 -15.36
C LEU A 308 10.90 -4.21 -14.06
N GLN A 309 11.33 -5.14 -13.19
CA GLN A 309 10.69 -5.35 -11.89
C GLN A 309 10.79 -4.10 -11.01
N SER A 310 11.95 -3.41 -10.99
CA SER A 310 12.10 -2.18 -10.22
C SER A 310 11.24 -1.02 -10.76
N MET A 311 11.12 -0.88 -12.08
CA MET A 311 10.22 0.10 -12.71
C MET A 311 8.77 -0.22 -12.38
N MET A 312 8.40 -1.50 -12.44
CA MET A 312 7.06 -1.94 -12.08
C MET A 312 6.73 -1.69 -10.60
N ASP A 313 7.66 -1.92 -9.69
CA ASP A 313 7.39 -1.72 -8.27
C ASP A 313 7.42 -0.23 -7.84
N SER A 314 7.88 0.71 -8.71
CA SER A 314 8.08 2.13 -8.33
C SER A 314 7.49 3.18 -9.25
N ASP A 315 7.07 2.83 -10.46
CA ASP A 315 6.56 3.80 -11.44
C ASP A 315 5.09 3.57 -11.76
N ALA A 316 4.41 4.65 -12.14
CA ALA A 316 3.09 4.61 -12.74
C ALA A 316 3.20 4.38 -14.24
N PHE A 317 2.14 3.85 -14.85
CA PHE A 317 2.07 3.57 -16.28
C PHE A 317 0.89 4.31 -16.89
N GLU A 318 1.13 4.87 -18.07
CA GLU A 318 0.08 5.39 -18.92
C GLU A 318 -0.60 4.23 -19.66
N MET A 319 -1.94 4.18 -19.61
CA MET A 319 -2.70 3.16 -20.32
C MET A 319 -4.02 3.72 -20.86
N THR A 320 -4.39 3.19 -22.02
CA THR A 320 -5.70 3.42 -22.63
C THR A 320 -6.61 2.23 -22.33
N PHE A 321 -7.81 2.50 -21.85
CA PHE A 321 -8.83 1.51 -21.51
C PHE A 321 -10.06 1.70 -22.37
N SER A 322 -10.61 0.62 -22.92
CA SER A 322 -11.94 0.67 -23.56
C SER A 322 -13.04 0.73 -22.48
N ASN A 323 -13.93 1.72 -22.52
CA ASN A 323 -15.07 1.87 -21.59
C ASN A 323 -16.29 0.99 -21.94
N LEU A 324 -16.15 -0.01 -22.82
CA LEU A 324 -17.29 -0.85 -23.23
C LEU A 324 -17.80 -1.75 -22.09
N GLY A 325 -16.96 -2.02 -21.08
CA GLY A 325 -17.39 -2.59 -19.81
C GLY A 325 -17.71 -1.48 -18.81
N SER A 326 -18.68 -1.68 -17.94
CA SER A 326 -18.98 -0.74 -16.84
C SER A 326 -17.70 -0.28 -16.15
N LYS A 327 -17.69 0.93 -15.58
CA LYS A 327 -16.55 1.58 -14.90
C LYS A 327 -15.81 0.71 -13.86
N TYR A 328 -16.40 -0.42 -13.47
CA TYR A 328 -15.87 -1.42 -12.53
C TYR A 328 -15.33 -2.71 -13.17
N ARG A 329 -15.58 -2.97 -14.46
CA ARG A 329 -15.20 -4.23 -15.14
C ARG A 329 -14.13 -4.10 -16.23
N SER A 330 -13.84 -2.89 -16.73
CA SER A 330 -12.69 -2.67 -17.61
C SER A 330 -11.35 -2.82 -16.87
N THR A 331 -11.35 -2.74 -15.54
CA THR A 331 -10.25 -3.17 -14.67
C THR A 331 -9.90 -4.64 -14.96
N ILE A 332 -10.89 -5.50 -15.19
CA ILE A 332 -10.72 -6.96 -15.27
C ILE A 332 -9.86 -7.39 -16.47
N VAL A 333 -9.91 -6.70 -17.62
CA VAL A 333 -9.19 -7.13 -18.85
C VAL A 333 -7.71 -6.74 -18.82
N VAL A 334 -7.41 -5.54 -18.32
CA VAL A 334 -6.00 -5.18 -18.04
C VAL A 334 -5.52 -5.95 -16.83
N GLU A 335 -6.36 -6.14 -15.82
CA GLU A 335 -6.06 -7.06 -14.76
C GLU A 335 -5.80 -8.45 -15.31
N GLU A 336 -6.44 -8.98 -16.37
CA GLU A 336 -6.21 -10.35 -16.85
C GLU A 336 -4.81 -10.56 -17.46
N LEU A 337 -4.34 -9.59 -18.24
CA LEU A 337 -2.97 -9.53 -18.74
C LEU A 337 -1.96 -9.32 -17.59
N PHE A 338 -2.37 -8.63 -16.53
CA PHE A 338 -1.58 -8.42 -15.31
C PHE A 338 -1.81 -9.52 -14.24
N HIS A 339 -2.80 -10.40 -14.37
CA HIS A 339 -3.43 -11.16 -13.27
C HIS A 339 -2.57 -12.33 -12.88
N LYS A 340 -1.85 -12.92 -13.83
CA LYS A 340 -1.07 -14.12 -13.52
C LYS A 340 0.21 -13.82 -12.74
N LYS A 341 0.70 -12.57 -12.77
CA LYS A 341 2.00 -12.21 -12.19
C LYS A 341 2.03 -10.94 -11.34
N LEU A 342 1.05 -10.06 -11.52
CA LEU A 342 0.99 -8.72 -10.92
C LEU A 342 -0.32 -8.46 -10.16
N ARG A 343 -1.15 -9.49 -9.98
CA ARG A 343 -2.40 -9.41 -9.20
C ARG A 343 -2.12 -8.79 -7.83
N GLY A 344 -2.87 -7.74 -7.51
CA GLY A 344 -2.79 -7.02 -6.24
C GLY A 344 -1.59 -6.08 -6.07
N LYS A 345 -0.70 -5.93 -7.08
CA LYS A 345 0.41 -4.97 -7.05
C LYS A 345 0.10 -3.62 -7.66
N PHE A 346 -0.90 -3.53 -8.52
CA PHE A 346 -1.30 -2.29 -9.19
C PHE A 346 -2.79 -2.05 -9.04
N HIS A 347 -3.19 -0.80 -9.15
CA HIS A 347 -4.57 -0.39 -9.27
C HIS A 347 -4.69 0.75 -10.29
N LEU A 348 -5.86 0.85 -10.89
CA LEU A 348 -6.22 1.94 -11.79
C LEU A 348 -6.52 3.19 -10.98
N VAL A 349 -5.93 4.32 -11.34
CA VAL A 349 -6.31 5.62 -10.77
C VAL A 349 -7.76 5.90 -11.18
N LYS A 350 -8.63 6.19 -10.21
CA LYS A 350 -10.09 6.32 -10.43
C LYS A 350 -10.44 7.47 -11.37
N GLU A 351 -9.56 8.46 -11.43
CA GLU A 351 -9.64 9.60 -12.34
C GLU A 351 -8.79 9.36 -13.60
N CYS A 352 -9.46 9.39 -14.76
CA CYS A 352 -8.81 9.35 -16.06
C CYS A 352 -8.58 10.77 -16.60
N VAL A 353 -7.51 10.96 -17.35
CA VAL A 353 -7.13 12.28 -17.91
C VAL A 353 -8.13 12.72 -18.97
N LEU A 354 -8.57 11.79 -19.82
CA LEU A 354 -9.52 12.05 -20.89
C LEU A 354 -10.30 10.79 -21.24
N THR A 355 -11.57 10.97 -21.57
CA THR A 355 -12.35 9.98 -22.29
C THR A 355 -12.57 10.47 -23.72
N TYR A 356 -12.20 9.65 -24.71
CA TYR A 356 -12.32 9.97 -26.12
C TYR A 356 -13.06 8.86 -26.87
N PRO A 357 -13.84 9.20 -27.90
CA PRO A 357 -14.41 8.19 -28.78
C PRO A 357 -13.32 7.57 -29.67
N MET A 358 -13.30 6.24 -29.75
CA MET A 358 -12.59 5.51 -30.78
C MET A 358 -13.39 5.56 -32.07
N VAL A 359 -12.79 6.13 -33.11
CA VAL A 359 -13.40 6.28 -34.44
C VAL A 359 -12.50 5.60 -35.46
N LEU A 360 -13.10 5.04 -36.50
CA LEU A 360 -12.34 4.56 -37.64
C LEU A 360 -12.04 5.73 -38.57
N GLN A 361 -10.80 5.81 -38.99
CA GLN A 361 -10.31 6.81 -39.93
C GLN A 361 -10.28 6.21 -41.33
N VAL A 362 -10.70 6.98 -42.34
CA VAL A 362 -10.59 6.60 -43.75
C VAL A 362 -9.94 7.77 -44.49
N GLN A 363 -9.07 7.49 -45.46
CA GLN A 363 -8.45 8.57 -46.23
C GLN A 363 -9.51 9.41 -46.95
N LYS A 364 -9.40 10.73 -46.82
CA LYS A 364 -10.35 11.67 -47.42
C LYS A 364 -10.36 11.55 -48.93
N ASN A 365 -11.55 11.60 -49.51
CA ASN A 365 -11.80 11.36 -50.94
C ASN A 365 -11.49 9.93 -51.43
N SER A 366 -11.28 8.96 -50.53
CA SER A 366 -11.26 7.56 -50.92
C SER A 366 -12.63 7.18 -51.49
N TYR A 367 -12.65 6.50 -52.64
CA TYR A 367 -13.90 6.05 -53.26
C TYR A 367 -14.70 5.06 -52.39
N LEU A 368 -14.06 4.51 -51.35
CA LEU A 368 -14.63 3.56 -50.40
C LEU A 368 -15.13 4.23 -49.11
N SER A 369 -14.78 5.49 -48.82
CA SER A 369 -15.07 6.11 -47.52
C SER A 369 -16.57 6.14 -47.20
N ASP A 370 -17.39 6.61 -48.14
CA ASP A 370 -18.85 6.67 -47.98
C ASP A 370 -19.47 5.30 -47.71
N PHE A 371 -18.98 4.26 -48.42
CA PHE A 371 -19.48 2.91 -48.26
C PHE A 371 -19.14 2.36 -46.87
N PHE A 372 -17.87 2.49 -46.45
CA PHE A 372 -17.40 1.99 -45.16
C PHE A 372 -18.05 2.72 -43.99
N ILE A 373 -18.05 4.05 -44.02
CA ILE A 373 -18.65 4.87 -42.95
C ILE A 373 -20.12 4.50 -42.81
N LYS A 374 -20.88 4.41 -43.92
CA LYS A 374 -22.28 4.01 -43.88
C LYS A 374 -22.47 2.60 -43.30
N ARG A 375 -21.58 1.66 -43.60
CA ARG A 375 -21.68 0.27 -43.11
C ARG A 375 -21.31 0.15 -41.63
N ILE A 376 -20.24 0.81 -41.20
CA ILE A 376 -19.82 0.90 -39.79
C ILE A 376 -20.93 1.52 -38.96
N ASN A 377 -21.50 2.63 -39.44
CA ASN A 377 -22.62 3.29 -38.78
C ASN A 377 -23.82 2.36 -38.66
N ALA A 378 -24.13 1.59 -39.70
CA ALA A 378 -25.19 0.59 -39.64
C ALA A 378 -24.89 -0.51 -38.60
N TYR A 379 -23.64 -0.97 -38.44
CA TYR A 379 -23.29 -1.94 -37.38
C TYR A 379 -23.40 -1.37 -35.97
N VAL A 380 -23.00 -0.11 -35.79
CA VAL A 380 -23.15 0.62 -34.51
C VAL A 380 -24.65 0.73 -34.18
N GLU A 381 -25.46 1.16 -35.15
CA GLU A 381 -26.92 1.28 -35.00
C GLU A 381 -27.63 -0.07 -34.76
N MET A 382 -27.14 -1.15 -35.38
CA MET A 382 -27.65 -2.51 -35.16
C MET A 382 -27.20 -3.12 -33.83
N GLY A 383 -26.30 -2.47 -33.08
CA GLY A 383 -25.79 -2.99 -31.81
C GLY A 383 -24.79 -4.15 -31.95
N VAL A 384 -24.27 -4.41 -33.16
CA VAL A 384 -23.29 -5.48 -33.41
C VAL A 384 -22.01 -5.24 -32.61
N VAL A 385 -21.60 -3.97 -32.48
CA VAL A 385 -20.45 -3.57 -31.65
C VAL A 385 -20.65 -3.96 -30.19
N SER A 386 -21.83 -3.67 -29.64
CA SER A 386 -22.17 -4.02 -28.25
C SER A 386 -22.21 -5.54 -28.06
N GLN A 387 -22.72 -6.28 -29.04
CA GLN A 387 -22.77 -7.74 -29.00
C GLN A 387 -21.37 -8.35 -29.05
N LEU A 388 -20.50 -7.85 -29.93
CA LEU A 388 -19.09 -8.27 -30.01
C LEU A 388 -18.36 -7.96 -28.70
N ALA A 389 -18.54 -6.76 -28.16
CA ALA A 389 -17.97 -6.38 -26.88
C ALA A 389 -18.40 -7.34 -25.75
N GLN A 390 -19.70 -7.63 -25.65
CA GLN A 390 -20.23 -8.60 -24.69
C GLN A 390 -19.71 -10.02 -24.94
N THR A 391 -19.53 -10.43 -26.21
CA THR A 391 -19.04 -11.77 -26.54
C THR A 391 -17.56 -11.92 -26.21
N THR A 392 -16.75 -10.90 -26.48
CA THR A 392 -15.34 -10.84 -26.08
C THR A 392 -15.22 -10.83 -24.55
N GLU A 393 -16.06 -10.06 -23.85
CA GLU A 393 -16.13 -10.04 -22.38
C GLU A 393 -16.52 -11.40 -21.81
N LEU A 394 -17.55 -12.04 -22.35
CA LEU A 394 -17.99 -13.38 -21.96
C LEU A 394 -16.97 -14.47 -22.28
N SER A 395 -16.10 -14.27 -23.27
CA SER A 395 -15.05 -15.22 -23.66
C SER A 395 -13.80 -15.12 -22.80
N LEU A 396 -13.59 -13.97 -22.15
CA LEU A 396 -12.55 -13.76 -21.14
C LEU A 396 -12.97 -14.29 -19.76
N SER A 397 -14.25 -14.14 -19.42
CA SER A 397 -14.85 -14.64 -18.18
C SER A 397 -14.57 -16.13 -17.81
N PRO A 398 -14.51 -17.11 -18.74
CA PRO A 398 -14.29 -18.52 -18.42
C PRO A 398 -12.84 -18.95 -18.18
N LEU A 399 -11.83 -18.06 -18.30
CA LEU A 399 -10.44 -18.42 -17.95
C LEU A 399 -10.16 -18.44 -16.44
N ASN A 400 -11.19 -18.25 -15.60
CA ASN A 400 -11.22 -18.62 -14.19
C ASN A 400 -12.07 -19.90 -13.91
N PRO A 401 -11.75 -21.10 -14.44
CA PRO A 401 -12.60 -22.26 -14.27
C PRO A 401 -12.29 -23.11 -13.02
N SER A 402 -11.55 -22.68 -11.99
CA SER A 402 -11.31 -23.58 -10.83
C SER A 402 -11.24 -23.05 -9.40
N ASP A 403 -11.42 -21.76 -9.10
CA ASP A 403 -11.51 -21.29 -7.71
C ASP A 403 -12.93 -20.91 -7.28
N LYS A 404 -13.94 -21.56 -7.88
CA LYS A 404 -15.35 -21.48 -7.46
C LYS A 404 -15.66 -22.13 -6.10
N ASN A 405 -14.68 -22.19 -5.20
CA ASN A 405 -14.87 -22.59 -3.81
C ASN A 405 -14.35 -21.52 -2.82
N ASP A 406 -13.81 -20.40 -3.31
CA ASP A 406 -13.50 -19.21 -2.50
C ASP A 406 -14.36 -17.99 -2.97
N ASP A 407 -15.56 -18.28 -3.48
CA ASP A 407 -16.51 -17.35 -4.12
C ASP A 407 -17.16 -16.33 -3.15
N ASP A 408 -16.38 -15.49 -2.44
CA ASP A 408 -16.90 -14.29 -1.78
C ASP A 408 -15.93 -13.07 -1.76
N ASP A 409 -14.74 -13.12 -2.38
CA ASP A 409 -13.64 -12.15 -2.12
C ASP A 409 -13.31 -11.11 -3.23
N ASP A 410 -14.02 -11.05 -4.36
CA ASP A 410 -13.63 -10.17 -5.50
C ASP A 410 -14.41 -8.84 -5.60
N ASP A 411 -15.24 -8.47 -4.61
CA ASP A 411 -15.56 -7.05 -4.42
C ASP A 411 -14.33 -6.40 -3.76
N ASP A 412 -13.79 -5.30 -4.29
CA ASP A 412 -12.71 -4.51 -3.64
C ASP A 412 -13.08 -4.01 -2.22
N ASP A 413 -14.32 -4.27 -1.77
CA ASP A 413 -14.85 -4.06 -0.42
C ASP A 413 -14.78 -5.29 0.50
N VAL A 414 -14.49 -6.49 -0.02
CA VAL A 414 -14.39 -7.70 0.79
C VAL A 414 -13.06 -7.65 1.52
N ALA A 415 -13.16 -7.47 2.84
CA ALA A 415 -12.01 -7.35 3.70
C ALA A 415 -11.11 -8.59 3.51
N PRO A 416 -9.79 -8.42 3.30
CA PRO A 416 -8.89 -9.54 3.10
C PRO A 416 -9.07 -10.56 4.24
N PRO A 417 -8.96 -11.87 3.94
CA PRO A 417 -9.23 -12.90 4.93
C PRO A 417 -8.43 -12.63 6.21
N PRO A 418 -9.04 -12.84 7.39
CA PRO A 418 -8.43 -12.47 8.66
C PRO A 418 -7.04 -13.11 8.78
N LYS A 419 -6.01 -12.29 8.89
CA LYS A 419 -4.62 -12.78 9.01
C LYS A 419 -4.44 -13.39 10.41
N ALA A 420 -4.00 -14.64 10.48
CA ALA A 420 -3.64 -15.25 11.74
C ALA A 420 -2.53 -14.43 12.44
N PHE A 421 -2.67 -14.22 13.74
CA PHE A 421 -1.72 -13.44 14.52
C PHE A 421 -0.38 -14.17 14.63
N THR A 422 0.69 -13.57 14.10
CA THR A 422 2.04 -14.16 14.15
C THR A 422 2.90 -13.48 15.20
N ILE A 423 4.00 -14.14 15.59
CA ILE A 423 4.96 -13.56 16.54
C ILE A 423 5.65 -12.29 16.00
N GLN A 424 5.66 -12.10 14.67
CA GLN A 424 6.21 -10.90 14.03
C GLN A 424 5.40 -9.66 14.42
N ASN A 425 4.08 -9.79 14.54
CA ASN A 425 3.19 -8.72 15.00
C ASN A 425 3.51 -8.23 16.42
N LEU A 426 4.09 -9.09 17.27
CA LEU A 426 4.48 -8.75 18.66
C LEU A 426 5.87 -8.12 18.78
N GLN A 427 6.66 -8.08 17.70
CA GLN A 427 8.06 -7.61 17.77
C GLN A 427 8.17 -6.19 18.31
N SER A 428 7.26 -5.30 17.95
CA SER A 428 7.25 -3.91 18.44
C SER A 428 7.07 -3.84 19.97
N ALA A 429 6.23 -4.69 20.55
CA ALA A 429 6.04 -4.76 21.99
C ALA A 429 7.33 -5.25 22.70
N PHE A 430 8.01 -6.26 22.14
CA PHE A 430 9.29 -6.74 22.67
C PHE A 430 10.40 -5.68 22.55
N ILE A 431 10.48 -4.98 21.42
CA ILE A 431 11.42 -3.86 21.24
C ILE A 431 11.15 -2.76 22.27
N GLY A 432 9.88 -2.40 22.48
CA GLY A 432 9.46 -1.45 23.51
C GLY A 432 9.89 -1.87 24.92
N LEU A 433 9.74 -3.16 25.25
CA LEU A 433 10.18 -3.72 26.52
C LEU A 433 11.71 -3.63 26.70
N ILE A 434 12.48 -3.97 25.66
CA ILE A 434 13.95 -3.86 25.68
C ILE A 434 14.38 -2.39 25.89
N ILE A 435 13.78 -1.46 25.15
CA ILE A 435 14.05 -0.02 25.31
C ILE A 435 13.72 0.44 26.74
N GLY A 436 12.57 0.02 27.28
CA GLY A 436 12.18 0.33 28.66
C GLY A 436 13.15 -0.22 29.70
N TRP A 437 13.67 -1.44 29.49
CA TRP A 437 14.67 -2.04 30.36
C TRP A 437 16.00 -1.28 30.33
N ILE A 438 16.48 -0.91 29.14
CA ILE A 438 17.69 -0.09 28.99
C ILE A 438 17.53 1.27 29.69
N LEU A 439 16.39 1.94 29.49
CA LEU A 439 16.11 3.22 30.16
C LEU A 439 16.07 3.07 31.68
N SER A 440 15.47 1.99 32.19
CA SER A 440 15.45 1.68 33.62
C SER A 440 16.86 1.49 34.18
N CYS A 441 17.73 0.74 33.48
CA CYS A 441 19.14 0.58 33.87
C CYS A 441 19.90 1.91 33.89
N VAL A 442 19.65 2.80 32.92
CA VAL A 442 20.25 4.15 32.89
C VAL A 442 19.81 4.98 34.08
N VAL A 443 18.50 5.02 34.37
CA VAL A 443 17.95 5.76 35.52
C VAL A 443 18.51 5.22 36.83
N PHE A 444 18.58 3.90 36.99
CA PHE A 444 19.16 3.25 38.15
C PHE A 444 20.65 3.60 38.31
N GLY A 445 21.42 3.60 37.22
CA GLY A 445 22.82 4.02 37.23
C GLY A 445 23.00 5.48 37.67
N VAL A 446 22.14 6.38 37.18
CA VAL A 446 22.14 7.80 37.58
C VAL A 446 21.79 7.95 39.06
N GLU A 447 20.77 7.25 39.55
CA GLU A 447 20.39 7.24 40.96
C GLU A 447 21.55 6.76 41.85
N MET A 448 22.19 5.65 41.50
CA MET A 448 23.38 5.15 42.20
C MET A 448 24.50 6.20 42.25
N VAL A 449 24.80 6.87 41.13
CA VAL A 449 25.86 7.90 41.09
C VAL A 449 25.51 9.09 41.97
N VAL A 450 24.25 9.53 41.96
CA VAL A 450 23.76 10.62 42.82
C VAL A 450 23.86 10.24 44.30
N ASP A 451 23.50 9.02 44.66
CA ASP A 451 23.54 8.55 46.04
C ASP A 451 24.96 8.35 46.55
N ILE A 452 25.86 7.79 45.75
CA ILE A 452 27.29 7.72 46.07
C ILE A 452 27.87 9.13 46.25
N SER A 453 27.50 10.08 45.39
CA SER A 453 27.96 11.48 45.47
C SER A 453 27.47 12.18 46.75
N LYS A 454 26.26 11.88 47.20
CA LYS A 454 25.70 12.38 48.48
C LYS A 454 26.37 11.72 49.68
N SER A 455 26.55 10.40 49.65
CA SER A 455 27.17 9.62 50.73
C SER A 455 28.64 10.01 50.96
N GLY A 456 29.38 10.27 49.87
CA GLY A 456 30.76 10.76 49.93
C GLY A 456 30.88 12.07 50.72
N ARG A 457 29.93 13.02 50.54
CA ARG A 457 29.92 14.27 51.32
C ARG A 457 29.57 14.07 52.80
N ALA A 458 28.74 13.08 53.12
CA ALA A 458 28.38 12.76 54.51
C ALA A 458 29.57 12.16 55.29
N SER A 459 30.41 11.34 54.65
CA SER A 459 31.61 10.77 55.29
C SER A 459 32.65 11.83 55.68
N TYR A 460 32.86 12.87 54.87
CA TYR A 460 33.79 13.94 55.24
C TYR A 460 33.28 14.81 56.41
N CYS A 461 31.96 14.90 56.62
CA CYS A 461 31.40 15.68 57.72
C CYS A 461 31.44 14.94 59.07
N TRP A 462 31.47 13.60 59.07
CA TRP A 462 31.66 12.81 60.29
C TRP A 462 33.11 12.80 60.77
N SER A 463 34.08 12.89 59.86
CA SER A 463 35.50 12.94 60.23
C SER A 463 35.94 14.26 60.88
N LEU A 464 35.19 15.36 60.71
CA LEU A 464 35.52 16.66 61.31
C LEU A 464 34.90 16.91 62.70
N LYS A 465 34.04 16.00 63.20
CA LYS A 465 33.40 16.12 64.52
C LYS A 465 34.01 15.24 65.62
N PHE A 466 35.05 14.47 65.32
CA PHE A 466 35.70 13.55 66.28
C PHE A 466 36.98 14.12 66.94
N ASN A 467 37.29 15.40 66.76
CA ASN A 467 38.46 16.04 67.37
C ASN A 467 38.16 16.88 68.64
N ASP A 468 36.93 16.85 69.15
CA ASP A 468 36.69 17.40 70.50
C ASP A 468 37.14 16.36 71.55
N PRO A 469 38.09 16.70 72.43
CA PRO A 469 38.54 15.80 73.48
C PRO A 469 37.37 15.48 74.43
N PRO A 470 37.27 14.25 74.95
CA PRO A 470 36.17 13.87 75.82
C PRO A 470 36.28 14.64 77.14
N THR A 471 35.42 15.65 77.32
CA THR A 471 35.16 16.22 78.63
C THR A 471 34.46 15.17 79.48
N ARG A 472 35.19 14.80 80.53
CA ARG A 472 34.90 13.83 81.58
C ARG A 472 33.53 14.09 82.23
N SER A 473 32.95 12.99 82.69
CA SER A 473 31.78 12.81 83.55
C SER A 473 30.41 13.16 82.95
N GLU A 474 29.70 12.14 82.49
CA GLU A 474 28.42 11.76 83.10
C GLU A 474 27.95 10.36 82.64
N PHE A 475 27.73 9.51 83.65
CA PHE A 475 26.80 8.38 83.74
C PHE A 475 26.50 7.51 82.50
N PHE A 476 27.10 6.32 82.49
CA PHE A 476 26.57 5.13 81.83
C PHE A 476 25.15 4.80 82.31
N PRO A 477 24.26 4.38 81.38
CA PRO A 477 23.54 3.15 81.64
C PRO A 477 23.76 2.13 80.51
N SER A 478 24.24 0.97 80.95
CA SER A 478 23.84 -0.37 80.52
C SER A 478 23.61 -0.61 79.02
N SER A 479 24.63 -1.24 78.44
CA SER A 479 24.65 -2.00 77.19
C SER A 479 23.39 -2.83 76.93
N ARG A 480 22.63 -2.46 75.88
CA ARG A 480 21.90 -3.43 75.06
C ARG A 480 22.70 -3.69 73.78
N ASN A 481 23.31 -4.87 73.73
CA ASN A 481 23.90 -5.45 72.54
C ASN A 481 22.83 -5.61 71.45
N ILE A 482 22.84 -4.72 70.46
CA ILE A 482 22.14 -4.94 69.20
C ILE A 482 23.15 -5.64 68.27
N ARG A 483 23.05 -6.97 68.17
CA ARG A 483 23.72 -7.76 67.13
C ARG A 483 23.10 -7.40 65.78
N ILE A 484 23.81 -6.60 65.00
CA ILE A 484 23.51 -6.37 63.57
C ILE A 484 24.41 -7.31 62.76
N THR A 485 24.18 -8.61 62.85
CA THR A 485 24.81 -9.61 61.98
C THR A 485 23.93 -10.86 61.91
N GLU A 486 22.69 -10.77 61.41
CA GLU A 486 21.91 -11.99 61.07
C GLU A 486 20.61 -11.77 60.25
N PHE A 487 20.52 -10.75 59.38
CA PHE A 487 19.24 -10.44 58.69
C PHE A 487 19.26 -10.48 57.15
N ILE A 488 20.25 -11.11 56.51
CA ILE A 488 20.27 -11.27 55.04
C ILE A 488 20.20 -12.74 54.57
N GLY A 489 20.24 -13.72 55.48
CA GLY A 489 20.30 -15.14 55.09
C GLY A 489 18.97 -15.92 55.06
N HIS A 490 17.96 -15.54 55.86
CA HIS A 490 16.90 -16.50 56.21
C HIS A 490 15.54 -16.29 55.53
N SER A 491 15.29 -15.15 54.88
CA SER A 491 13.96 -14.83 54.34
C SER A 491 13.72 -15.32 52.90
N PHE A 492 14.74 -15.82 52.21
CA PHE A 492 14.63 -16.22 50.80
C PHE A 492 14.52 -17.74 50.57
N LEU A 493 14.89 -18.57 51.56
CA LEU A 493 14.80 -20.03 51.43
C LEU A 493 13.49 -20.62 51.94
N GLU A 494 12.72 -19.91 52.79
CA GLU A 494 11.47 -20.44 53.35
C GLU A 494 10.26 -20.32 52.40
N ARG A 495 10.41 -19.70 51.23
CA ARG A 495 9.35 -19.63 50.19
C ARG A 495 9.51 -20.60 49.03
N LEU A 496 10.61 -21.35 48.96
CA LEU A 496 10.80 -22.36 47.91
C LEU A 496 10.34 -23.77 48.31
N ASP A 497 9.99 -23.99 49.58
CA ASP A 497 9.66 -25.32 50.11
C ASP A 497 8.15 -25.62 50.24
N LEU A 498 7.28 -24.76 49.67
CA LEU A 498 5.81 -24.93 49.74
C LEU A 498 5.12 -25.18 48.39
N SER A 499 5.87 -25.39 47.29
CA SER A 499 5.29 -25.62 45.96
C SER A 499 5.25 -27.10 45.53
N GLU A 500 5.75 -28.04 46.32
CA GLU A 500 5.69 -29.46 45.96
C GLU A 500 4.56 -30.18 46.73
N LYS A 501 3.31 -29.89 46.34
CA LYS A 501 2.19 -30.78 46.67
C LYS A 501 1.60 -31.36 45.39
N LYS A 502 1.95 -32.64 45.22
CA LYS A 502 1.46 -33.63 44.26
C LYS A 502 -0.04 -33.53 43.97
N GLU A 503 -0.31 -33.76 42.69
CA GLU A 503 -1.58 -34.11 42.06
C GLU A 503 -2.37 -35.19 42.81
N GLU A 504 -3.70 -35.12 42.71
CA GLU A 504 -4.54 -36.31 42.64
C GLU A 504 -5.63 -36.09 41.57
N PRO A 505 -5.83 -37.04 40.64
CA PRO A 505 -6.76 -36.88 39.51
C PRO A 505 -8.19 -37.30 39.87
N ARG A 506 -9.18 -36.58 39.35
CA ARG A 506 -10.53 -37.09 39.04
C ARG A 506 -11.02 -36.53 37.72
#